data_AF-A0A259DQY7-F1
#
_entry.id   AF-A0A259DQY7-F1
#
_cell.length_a   1.000
_cell.length_b   1.000
_cell.length_c   1.000
_cell.angle_alpha   90.00
_cell.angle_beta   90.00
_cell.angle_gamma   90.00
#
_symmetry.space_group_name_H-M   'P 1'
#
loop_
_entity.id
_entity.type
_entity.pdbx_description
1 polymer ?
#
loop_
_entity_poly.entity_id
_entity_poly.type
_entity_poly.pdbx_seq_one_letter_code
_entity_poly.pdbx_strand_id
1 'polypeptide(L)'
;MSDAALIPARLTPTPVRTIAAKDIRDALRDRFILIVTAFLGLAALVALVTGAIALRSDVATYEAAKATLLALGKSADAIKAPEFYPLRLLRGAIEQIEIIGAAIAILIGYRSAASERGRQTLALMLTRPMRRWQFVAGKALAGIGLLAGGLALVLGGLTLVLHFMSGIGLGADDLLRIAVV
;
A
#
# COMPACT_ATOMS: atom_id res chain seq x y z
N MET A 1 -57.96 -9.52 14.71
CA MET A 1 -57.52 -9.25 13.33
C MET A 1 -56.25 -8.43 13.43
N SER A 2 -55.13 -9.12 13.20
CA SER A 2 -53.76 -8.64 13.35
C SER A 2 -53.31 -8.04 12.02
N ASP A 3 -52.83 -6.81 12.03
CA ASP A 3 -51.90 -6.30 11.00
C ASP A 3 -51.17 -5.06 11.53
N ALA A 4 -50.35 -5.26 12.55
CA ALA A 4 -49.25 -4.36 12.85
C ALA A 4 -48.11 -4.70 11.88
N ALA A 5 -48.19 -4.12 10.68
CA ALA A 5 -47.14 -4.24 9.68
C ALA A 5 -45.83 -3.69 10.25
N LEU A 6 -44.94 -4.61 10.63
CA LEU A 6 -43.55 -4.36 10.96
C LEU A 6 -42.87 -3.75 9.72
N ILE A 7 -42.81 -2.42 9.65
CA ILE A 7 -41.94 -1.73 8.71
C ILE A 7 -40.52 -2.20 9.05
N PRO A 8 -39.80 -2.90 8.14
CA PRO A 8 -38.44 -3.30 8.42
C PRO A 8 -37.63 -2.02 8.65
N ALA A 9 -37.04 -1.89 9.85
CA ALA A 9 -36.12 -0.81 10.17
C ALA A 9 -35.00 -0.83 9.12
N ARG A 10 -35.12 0.01 8.09
CA ARG A 10 -34.04 0.22 7.13
C ARG A 10 -32.88 0.74 7.96
N LEU A 11 -31.83 -0.06 8.12
CA LEU A 11 -30.58 0.36 8.74
C LEU A 11 -30.06 1.57 7.96
N THR A 12 -30.45 2.77 8.38
CA THR A 12 -30.00 4.00 7.74
C THR A 12 -28.50 4.04 7.91
N PRO A 13 -27.73 3.98 6.80
CA PRO A 13 -26.28 4.04 6.89
C PRO A 13 -25.88 5.30 7.65
N THR A 14 -24.91 5.19 8.57
CA THR A 14 -24.41 6.38 9.25
C THR A 14 -23.92 7.40 8.21
N PRO A 15 -24.12 8.73 8.44
CA PRO A 15 -23.71 9.76 7.48
C PRO A 15 -22.24 9.61 7.05
N VAL A 16 -21.38 9.25 8.01
CA VAL A 16 -19.96 8.94 7.81
C VAL A 16 -19.74 7.85 6.74
N ARG A 17 -20.44 6.71 6.85
CA ARG A 17 -20.30 5.59 5.89
C ARG A 17 -20.78 5.98 4.50
N THR A 18 -21.88 6.73 4.41
CA THR A 18 -22.42 7.18 3.13
C THR A 18 -21.45 8.10 2.40
N ILE A 19 -20.86 9.06 3.13
CA ILE A 19 -19.84 9.97 2.59
C ILE A 19 -18.62 9.19 2.15
N ALA A 20 -18.11 8.30 3.00
CA ALA A 20 -16.93 7.51 2.69
C ALA A 20 -17.14 6.65 1.44
N ALA A 21 -18.25 5.92 1.36
CA ALA A 21 -18.55 5.05 0.24
C ALA A 21 -18.77 5.83 -1.08
N LYS A 22 -19.34 7.03 -1.00
CA LYS A 22 -19.48 7.93 -2.16
C LYS A 22 -18.12 8.39 -2.64
N ASP A 23 -17.26 8.90 -1.76
CA ASP A 23 -15.94 9.39 -2.14
C ASP A 23 -15.02 8.27 -2.66
N ILE A 24 -15.08 7.07 -2.08
CA ILE A 24 -14.37 5.89 -2.60
C ILE A 24 -14.84 5.56 -4.02
N ARG A 25 -16.15 5.53 -4.28
CA ARG A 25 -16.68 5.25 -5.62
C ARG A 25 -16.28 6.32 -6.63
N ASP A 26 -16.31 7.58 -6.24
CA ASP A 26 -15.89 8.69 -7.09
C ASP A 26 -14.39 8.56 -7.42
N ALA A 27 -13.56 8.23 -6.44
CA ALA A 27 -12.12 8.05 -6.61
C ALA A 27 -11.77 6.81 -7.44
N LEU A 28 -12.47 5.68 -7.28
CA LEU A 28 -12.20 4.46 -8.05
C LEU A 28 -12.65 4.56 -9.50
N ARG A 29 -13.62 5.42 -9.81
CA ARG A 29 -14.00 5.75 -11.20
C ARG A 29 -13.00 6.68 -11.88
N ASP A 30 -12.13 7.30 -11.09
CA ASP A 30 -11.10 8.20 -11.57
C ASP A 30 -9.86 7.41 -12.01
N ARG A 31 -9.52 7.50 -13.30
CA ARG A 31 -8.33 6.83 -13.85
C ARG A 31 -7.05 7.25 -13.12
N PHE A 32 -7.04 8.43 -12.53
CA PHE A 32 -5.88 8.94 -11.81
C PHE A 32 -5.43 8.02 -10.68
N ILE A 33 -6.35 7.54 -9.83
CA ILE A 33 -6.00 6.67 -8.70
C ILE A 33 -5.41 5.37 -9.19
N LEU A 34 -5.99 4.80 -10.25
CA LEU A 34 -5.50 3.58 -10.88
C LEU A 34 -4.09 3.78 -11.47
N ILE A 35 -3.89 4.85 -12.24
CA ILE A 35 -2.60 5.15 -12.87
C ILE A 35 -1.52 5.32 -11.81
N VAL A 36 -1.79 6.12 -10.78
CA VAL A 36 -0.82 6.45 -9.75
C VAL A 36 -0.50 5.23 -8.86
N THR A 37 -1.49 4.39 -8.56
CA THR A 37 -1.28 3.11 -7.86
C THR A 37 -0.48 2.13 -8.73
N ALA A 38 -0.73 2.09 -10.03
CA ALA A 38 0.06 1.26 -10.96
C ALA A 38 1.52 1.72 -11.05
N PHE A 39 1.77 3.04 -11.10
CA PHE A 39 3.12 3.60 -11.06
C PHE A 39 3.85 3.27 -9.75
N LEU A 40 3.14 3.35 -8.61
CA LEU A 40 3.69 2.92 -7.33
C LEU A 40 4.09 1.44 -7.36
N GLY A 41 3.20 0.57 -7.88
CA GLY A 41 3.48 -0.86 -8.01
C GLY A 41 4.68 -1.15 -8.92
N LEU A 42 4.77 -0.45 -10.06
CA LEU A 42 5.91 -0.58 -10.97
C LEU A 42 7.22 -0.12 -10.32
N ALA A 43 7.21 1.01 -9.62
CA ALA A 43 8.38 1.52 -8.92
C ALA A 43 8.86 0.56 -7.82
N ALA A 44 7.92 0.02 -7.04
CA ALA A 44 8.22 -0.96 -6.01
C ALA A 44 8.76 -2.28 -6.60
N LEU A 45 8.24 -2.73 -7.74
CA LEU A 45 8.77 -3.89 -8.47
C LEU A 45 10.20 -3.66 -8.95
N VAL A 46 10.49 -2.49 -9.53
CA VAL A 46 11.85 -2.13 -9.96
C VAL A 46 12.81 -2.10 -8.77
N ALA A 47 12.40 -1.51 -7.65
CA ALA A 47 13.21 -1.48 -6.42
C ALA A 47 13.52 -2.90 -5.91
N LEU A 48 12.51 -3.77 -5.90
CA LEU A 48 12.65 -5.17 -5.50
C LEU A 48 13.62 -5.96 -6.40
N VAL A 49 13.47 -5.84 -7.72
CA VAL A 49 14.36 -6.51 -8.69
C VAL A 49 15.79 -5.99 -8.56
N THR A 50 15.96 -4.67 -8.43
CA THR A 50 17.28 -4.03 -8.26
C THR A 50 17.95 -4.53 -6.97
N GLY A 51 17.20 -4.60 -5.87
CA GLY A 51 17.69 -5.16 -4.60
C GLY A 51 18.13 -6.62 -4.73
N ALA A 52 17.34 -7.45 -5.43
CA ALA A 52 17.69 -8.85 -5.66
C ALA A 52 18.97 -9.01 -6.49
N ILE A 53 19.17 -8.19 -7.53
CA ILE A 53 20.39 -8.19 -8.35
C ILE A 53 21.61 -7.76 -7.53
N ALA A 54 21.48 -6.70 -6.73
CA ALA A 54 22.54 -6.21 -5.86
C ALA A 54 23.00 -7.29 -4.88
N LEU A 55 22.07 -8.00 -4.25
CA LEU A 55 22.39 -9.11 -3.34
C LEU A 55 23.13 -10.26 -4.05
N ARG A 56 22.69 -10.64 -5.25
CA ARG A 56 23.38 -11.68 -6.03
C ARG A 56 24.83 -11.27 -6.35
N SER A 57 25.05 -9.98 -6.61
CA SER A 57 26.38 -9.42 -6.84
C SER A 57 27.26 -9.45 -5.57
N ASP A 58 26.70 -9.09 -4.42
CA ASP A 58 27.40 -9.10 -3.13
C ASP A 58 27.85 -10.51 -2.75
N VAL A 59 26.97 -11.51 -2.92
CA VAL A 59 27.29 -12.92 -2.67
C VAL A 59 28.40 -13.42 -3.60
N ALA A 60 28.32 -13.09 -4.89
CA ALA A 60 29.36 -13.49 -5.85
C ALA A 60 30.72 -12.87 -5.52
N THR A 61 30.73 -11.61 -5.11
CA THR A 61 31.96 -10.89 -4.71
C THR A 61 32.58 -11.51 -3.46
N TYR A 62 31.75 -11.88 -2.47
CA TYR A 62 32.21 -12.57 -1.28
C TYR A 62 32.81 -13.94 -1.57
N GLU A 63 32.15 -14.77 -2.36
CA GLU A 63 32.67 -16.09 -2.73
C GLU A 63 33.99 -15.98 -3.50
N ALA A 64 34.13 -14.98 -4.38
CA ALA A 64 35.38 -14.72 -5.10
C ALA A 64 36.52 -14.28 -4.15
N ALA A 65 36.23 -13.39 -3.19
CA ALA A 65 37.20 -12.97 -2.18
C ALA A 65 37.64 -14.13 -1.29
N LYS A 66 36.69 -14.99 -0.91
CA LYS A 66 36.96 -16.22 -0.13
C LYS A 66 37.82 -17.21 -0.89
N ALA A 67 37.51 -17.46 -2.16
CA ALA A 67 38.32 -18.34 -3.02
C ALA A 67 39.77 -17.83 -3.15
N THR A 68 39.95 -16.52 -3.30
CA THR A 68 41.28 -15.89 -3.40
C THR A 68 42.07 -16.03 -2.09
N LEU A 69 41.44 -15.82 -0.94
CA LEU A 69 42.12 -15.94 0.36
C LEU A 69 42.48 -17.38 0.71
N LEU A 70 41.63 -18.34 0.35
CA LEU A 70 41.94 -19.78 0.47
C LEU A 70 43.10 -20.17 -0.46
N ALA A 71 43.14 -19.66 -1.68
CA ALA A 71 44.24 -19.90 -2.62
C ALA A 71 45.59 -19.34 -2.12
N LEU A 72 45.56 -18.28 -1.31
CA LEU A 72 46.74 -17.69 -0.64
C LEU A 72 47.13 -18.42 0.66
N GLY A 73 46.45 -19.51 1.02
CA GLY A 73 46.75 -20.29 2.22
C GLY A 73 46.39 -19.60 3.54
N LYS A 74 45.62 -18.50 3.51
CA LYS A 74 45.12 -17.83 4.72
C LYS A 74 43.79 -18.44 5.18
N SER A 75 43.56 -18.43 6.49
CA SER A 75 42.29 -18.91 7.05
C SER A 75 41.13 -18.00 6.64
N ALA A 76 40.01 -18.62 6.25
CA ALA A 76 38.78 -17.93 5.85
C ALA A 76 38.08 -17.20 7.02
N ASP A 77 38.56 -17.40 8.25
CA ASP A 77 38.04 -16.79 9.48
C ASP A 77 38.22 -15.26 9.51
N ALA A 78 39.13 -14.73 8.69
CA ALA A 78 39.35 -13.28 8.56
C ALA A 78 38.31 -12.57 7.68
N ILE A 79 37.50 -13.30 6.92
CA ILE A 79 36.44 -12.71 6.07
C ILE A 79 35.13 -12.76 6.83
N LYS A 80 34.61 -11.59 7.19
CA LYS A 80 33.26 -11.48 7.74
C LYS A 80 32.27 -11.95 6.67
N ALA A 81 31.46 -12.96 6.98
CA ALA A 81 30.39 -13.41 6.10
C ALA A 81 29.49 -12.23 5.68
N PRO A 82 28.94 -12.20 4.45
CA PRO A 82 28.00 -11.16 4.06
C PRO A 82 26.81 -11.28 4.99
N GLU A 83 26.51 -10.21 5.72
CA GLU A 83 25.35 -10.19 6.57
C GLU A 83 24.12 -10.14 5.66
N PHE A 84 23.45 -11.30 5.50
CA PHE A 84 22.14 -11.38 4.86
C PHE A 84 21.15 -10.62 5.74
N TYR A 85 20.90 -9.36 5.40
CA TYR A 85 19.82 -8.57 5.97
C TYR A 85 18.67 -8.48 4.97
N PRO A 86 17.65 -9.36 5.08
CA PRO A 86 16.38 -9.21 4.34
C PRO A 86 15.79 -7.80 4.45
N LEU A 87 16.05 -7.11 5.57
CA LEU A 87 15.65 -5.72 5.78
C LEU A 87 16.41 -4.73 4.89
N ARG A 88 17.69 -4.96 4.55
CA ARG A 88 18.42 -4.10 3.61
C ARG A 88 17.89 -4.24 2.18
N LEU A 89 17.45 -5.43 1.80
CA LEU A 89 16.78 -5.69 0.52
C LEU A 89 15.45 -4.96 0.40
N LEU A 90 14.64 -5.01 1.47
CA LEU A 90 13.33 -4.37 1.50
C LEU A 90 13.42 -2.86 1.73
N ARG A 91 14.55 -2.35 2.25
CA ARG A 91 14.70 -0.94 2.60
C ARG A 91 14.45 0.00 1.43
N GLY A 92 15.03 -0.28 0.26
CA GLY A 92 14.82 0.56 -0.93
C GLY A 92 13.36 0.56 -1.38
N ALA A 93 12.69 -0.59 -1.33
CA ALA A 93 11.27 -0.69 -1.66
C ALA A 93 10.39 0.04 -0.62
N ILE A 94 10.71 -0.08 0.67
CA ILE A 94 9.99 0.62 1.76
C ILE A 94 10.14 2.13 1.62
N GLU A 95 11.36 2.65 1.41
CA GLU A 95 11.61 4.08 1.22
C GLU A 95 10.85 4.62 0.00
N GLN A 96 10.83 3.87 -1.11
CA GLN A 96 10.08 4.24 -2.31
C GLN A 96 8.56 4.28 -2.04
N ILE A 97 8.03 3.27 -1.34
CA ILE A 97 6.62 3.18 -0.97
C ILE A 97 6.24 4.29 -0.01
N GLU A 98 7.09 4.65 0.95
CA GLU A 98 6.83 5.71 1.92
C GLU A 98 6.74 7.08 1.22
N ILE A 99 7.74 7.43 0.41
CA ILE A 99 7.79 8.73 -0.28
C ILE A 99 6.65 8.86 -1.29
N ILE A 100 6.50 7.87 -2.17
CA ILE A 100 5.48 7.92 -3.21
C ILE A 100 4.10 7.78 -2.56
N GLY A 101 3.90 6.82 -1.65
CA GLY A 101 2.64 6.61 -0.94
C GLY A 101 2.16 7.86 -0.21
N ALA A 102 3.06 8.59 0.46
CA ALA A 102 2.73 9.88 1.08
C ALA A 102 2.30 10.94 0.06
N ALA A 103 2.98 11.03 -1.09
CA ALA A 103 2.59 11.95 -2.16
C ALA A 103 1.19 11.61 -2.71
N ILE A 104 0.89 10.32 -2.87
CA ILE A 104 -0.43 9.83 -3.29
C ILE A 104 -1.51 10.22 -2.26
N ALA A 105 -1.21 10.05 -0.98
CA ALA A 105 -2.12 10.40 0.12
C ALA A 105 -2.53 11.87 0.08
N ILE A 106 -1.54 12.75 -0.05
CA ILE A 106 -1.77 14.19 -0.18
C ILE A 106 -2.65 14.50 -1.39
N LEU A 107 -2.39 13.82 -2.51
CA LEU A 107 -3.07 14.08 -3.77
C LEU A 107 -4.52 13.57 -3.78
N ILE A 108 -4.79 12.43 -3.13
CA ILE A 108 -6.15 11.94 -2.86
C ILE A 108 -6.91 12.95 -2.01
N GLY A 109 -6.29 13.43 -0.92
CA GLY A 109 -6.89 14.45 -0.06
C GLY A 109 -7.21 15.75 -0.81
N TYR A 110 -6.26 16.23 -1.61
CA TYR A 110 -6.45 17.42 -2.44
C TYR A 110 -7.60 17.25 -3.44
N ARG A 111 -7.62 16.16 -4.22
CA ARG A 111 -8.70 15.92 -5.21
C ARG A 111 -10.06 15.76 -4.55
N SER A 112 -10.13 15.09 -3.40
CA SER A 112 -11.36 14.96 -2.62
C SER A 112 -11.88 16.33 -2.15
N ALA A 113 -11.00 17.25 -1.75
CA ALA A 113 -11.37 18.60 -1.36
C ALA A 113 -11.70 19.51 -2.56
N ALA A 114 -10.96 19.39 -3.67
CA ALA A 114 -11.11 20.19 -4.87
C ALA A 114 -12.42 19.84 -5.62
N SER A 115 -12.75 18.55 -5.72
CA SER A 115 -13.99 18.10 -6.36
C SER A 115 -15.25 18.61 -5.66
N GLU A 116 -15.22 18.72 -4.33
CA GLU A 116 -16.34 19.25 -3.54
C GLU A 116 -16.54 20.76 -3.74
N ARG A 117 -15.42 21.50 -3.84
CA ARG A 117 -15.45 22.94 -4.15
C ARG A 117 -15.93 23.20 -5.58
N GLY A 118 -15.40 22.46 -6.56
CA GLY A 118 -15.76 22.62 -7.96
C GLY A 118 -17.24 22.30 -8.26
N ARG A 119 -17.85 21.38 -7.50
CA ARG A 119 -19.25 20.97 -7.67
C ARG A 119 -20.23 21.69 -6.73
N GLN A 120 -19.74 22.56 -5.85
CA GLN A 120 -20.52 23.24 -4.78
C GLN A 120 -21.33 22.28 -3.89
N THR A 121 -20.97 21.00 -3.84
CA THR A 121 -21.71 19.96 -3.12
C THR A 121 -21.61 20.11 -1.61
N LEU A 122 -20.54 20.76 -1.12
CA LEU A 122 -20.38 21.07 0.31
C LEU A 122 -21.48 22.01 0.81
N ALA A 123 -21.82 23.06 0.04
CA ALA A 123 -22.85 24.02 0.42
C ALA A 123 -24.22 23.34 0.53
N LEU A 124 -24.53 22.45 -0.43
CA LEU A 124 -25.76 21.66 -0.43
C LEU A 124 -25.80 20.65 0.72
N MET A 125 -24.69 19.97 1.03
CA MET A 125 -24.63 19.01 2.14
C MET A 125 -24.86 19.66 3.50
N LEU A 126 -24.40 20.90 3.70
CA LEU A 126 -24.55 21.63 4.96
C LEU A 126 -25.96 22.19 5.17
N THR A 127 -26.85 22.15 4.16
CA THR A 127 -28.27 22.50 4.35
C THR A 127 -29.05 21.43 5.11
N ARG A 128 -28.51 20.20 5.20
CA ARG A 128 -29.08 19.11 5.99
C ARG A 128 -28.49 19.09 7.39
N PRO A 129 -29.24 18.65 8.42
CA PRO A 129 -28.75 18.57 9.80
C PRO A 129 -27.66 17.50 9.93
N MET A 130 -26.41 17.86 9.64
CA MET A 130 -25.25 16.99 9.71
C MET A 130 -24.12 17.70 10.45
N ARG A 131 -23.49 17.00 11.40
CA ARG A 131 -22.39 17.58 12.17
C ARG A 131 -21.14 17.69 11.30
N ARG A 132 -20.42 18.81 11.39
CA ARG A 132 -19.18 19.05 10.61
C ARG A 132 -18.13 17.93 10.76
N TRP A 133 -17.99 17.37 11.96
CA TRP A 133 -17.06 16.26 12.20
C TRP A 133 -17.43 15.00 11.42
N GLN A 134 -18.73 14.71 11.20
CA GLN A 134 -19.16 13.52 10.47
C GLN A 134 -18.75 13.59 9.00
N PHE A 135 -18.76 14.80 8.44
CA PHE A 135 -18.26 15.04 7.09
C PHE A 135 -16.75 14.80 7.01
N VAL A 136 -15.97 15.40 7.91
CA VAL A 136 -14.52 15.23 7.96
C VAL A 136 -14.14 13.76 8.21
N ALA A 137 -14.83 13.08 9.12
CA ALA A 137 -14.59 11.66 9.40
C ALA A 137 -14.89 10.77 8.19
N GLY A 138 -15.98 11.03 7.46
CA GLY A 138 -16.30 10.31 6.23
C GLY A 138 -15.24 10.51 5.15
N LYS A 139 -14.75 11.74 4.98
CA LYS A 139 -13.64 12.08 4.07
C LYS A 139 -12.33 11.39 4.46
N ALA A 140 -11.98 11.44 5.74
CA ALA A 140 -10.77 10.79 6.26
C ALA A 140 -10.82 9.27 6.08
N LEU A 141 -11.96 8.64 6.40
CA LEU A 141 -12.15 7.19 6.20
C LEU A 141 -12.05 6.79 4.73
N ALA A 142 -12.60 7.58 3.80
CA ALA A 142 -12.41 7.32 2.38
C ALA A 142 -10.93 7.42 1.97
N GLY A 143 -10.23 8.47 2.40
CA GLY A 143 -8.81 8.67 2.10
C GLY A 143 -7.94 7.52 2.63
N ILE A 144 -8.11 7.16 3.91
CA ILE A 144 -7.40 6.04 4.54
C ILE A 144 -7.73 4.73 3.82
N GLY A 145 -9.00 4.48 3.52
CA GLY A 145 -9.42 3.25 2.83
C GLY A 145 -8.86 3.14 1.41
N LEU A 146 -8.81 4.23 0.66
CA LEU A 146 -8.21 4.26 -0.68
C LEU A 146 -6.70 4.02 -0.64
N LEU A 147 -6.01 4.63 0.34
CA LEU A 147 -4.56 4.44 0.50
C LEU A 147 -4.22 3.04 0.96
N ALA A 148 -4.86 2.55 2.01
CA ALA A 148 -4.65 1.20 2.51
C ALA A 148 -5.01 0.15 1.44
N GLY A 149 -6.11 0.35 0.71
CA GLY A 149 -6.50 -0.53 -0.38
C GLY A 149 -5.51 -0.51 -1.55
N GLY A 150 -5.02 0.67 -1.93
CA GLY A 150 -4.00 0.82 -2.98
C GLY A 150 -2.66 0.18 -2.58
N LEU A 151 -2.23 0.38 -1.34
CA LEU A 151 -1.01 -0.21 -0.79
C LEU A 151 -1.14 -1.74 -0.71
N ALA A 152 -2.24 -2.25 -0.18
CA ALA A 152 -2.52 -3.68 -0.11
C ALA A 152 -2.54 -4.33 -1.50
N LEU A 153 -3.08 -3.64 -2.52
CA LEU A 153 -3.03 -4.09 -3.91
C LEU A 153 -1.60 -4.18 -4.44
N VAL A 154 -0.78 -3.16 -4.19
CA VAL A 154 0.63 -3.15 -4.61
C VAL A 154 1.41 -4.27 -3.92
N LEU A 155 1.31 -4.36 -2.59
CA LEU A 155 2.01 -5.38 -1.81
C LEU A 155 1.56 -6.79 -2.19
N GLY A 156 0.24 -7.02 -2.30
CA GLY A 156 -0.32 -8.28 -2.75
C GLY A 156 0.08 -8.63 -4.19
N GLY A 157 0.20 -7.64 -5.08
CA GLY A 157 0.71 -7.84 -6.43
C GLY A 157 2.18 -8.25 -6.44
N LEU A 158 3.02 -7.59 -5.64
CA LEU A 158 4.44 -7.92 -5.51
C LEU A 158 4.66 -9.31 -4.93
N THR A 159 3.88 -9.69 -3.91
CA THR A 159 3.99 -11.02 -3.30
C THR A 159 3.58 -12.11 -4.28
N LEU A 160 2.54 -11.87 -5.09
CA LEU A 160 2.14 -12.78 -6.17
C LEU A 160 3.26 -12.93 -7.21
N VAL A 161 3.87 -11.82 -7.64
CA VAL A 161 5.01 -11.84 -8.57
C VAL A 161 6.19 -12.62 -7.99
N LEU A 162 6.54 -12.38 -6.72
CA LEU A 162 7.59 -13.13 -6.02
C LEU A 162 7.27 -14.62 -5.92
N HIS A 163 6.02 -14.98 -5.63
CA HIS A 163 5.60 -16.38 -5.55
C HIS A 163 5.81 -17.09 -6.90
N PHE A 164 5.37 -16.47 -8.00
CA PHE A 164 5.55 -17.03 -9.35
C PHE A 164 7.03 -17.08 -9.78
N MET A 165 7.85 -16.11 -9.38
CA MET A 165 9.28 -16.07 -9.74
C MET A 165 10.15 -17.01 -8.90
N SER A 166 9.83 -17.18 -7.61
CA SER A 166 10.66 -17.96 -6.67
C SER A 166 10.21 -19.40 -6.49
N GLY A 167 8.94 -19.72 -6.82
CA GLY A 167 8.35 -21.05 -6.59
C GLY A 167 8.08 -21.37 -5.12
N ILE A 168 8.28 -20.42 -4.20
CA ILE A 168 8.10 -20.61 -2.75
C ILE A 168 6.69 -20.14 -2.34
N GLY A 169 5.89 -21.05 -1.77
CA GLY A 169 4.51 -20.79 -1.29
C GLY A 169 4.44 -19.69 -0.21
N LEU A 170 3.43 -18.83 -0.29
CA LEU A 170 3.16 -17.80 0.73
C LEU A 170 2.81 -18.47 2.06
N GLY A 171 3.59 -18.18 3.10
CA GLY A 171 3.32 -18.63 4.47
C GLY A 171 2.30 -17.74 5.19
N ALA A 172 1.70 -18.25 6.27
CA ALA A 172 0.82 -17.44 7.12
C ALA A 172 1.53 -16.21 7.72
N ASP A 173 2.84 -16.32 7.96
CA ASP A 173 3.69 -15.24 8.46
C ASP A 173 3.85 -14.09 7.47
N ASP A 174 3.84 -14.38 6.16
CA ASP A 174 3.94 -13.35 5.12
C ASP A 174 2.67 -12.51 5.05
N LEU A 175 1.50 -13.15 5.21
CA LEU A 175 0.20 -12.46 5.26
C LEU A 175 0.08 -11.55 6.49
N LEU A 176 0.61 -11.99 7.64
CA LEU A 176 0.64 -11.16 8.86
C LEU A 176 1.54 -9.93 8.70
N ARG A 177 2.68 -10.07 8.01
CA ARG A 177 3.57 -8.93 7.73
C ARG A 177 2.93 -7.91 6.80
N ILE A 178 2.18 -8.34 5.79
CA ILE A 178 1.41 -7.45 4.90
C ILE A 178 0.31 -6.70 5.67
N ALA A 179 -0.30 -7.32 6.68
CA ALA A 179 -1.36 -6.69 7.46
C ALA A 179 -0.87 -5.57 8.41
N VAL A 180 0.43 -5.57 8.76
CA VAL A 180 1.03 -4.64 9.73
C VAL A 180 1.70 -3.44 9.06
N VAL A 181 2.07 -3.56 7.77
CA VAL A 181 2.66 -2.49 6.96
C VAL A 181 1.58 -1.66 6.29
#